data_AF-A0A0M8V8V2-F1
#
_entry.id   AF-A0A0M8V8V2-F1
#
_cell.length_a   1.000
_cell.length_b   1.000
_cell.length_c   1.000
_cell.angle_alpha   90.00
_cell.angle_beta   90.00
_cell.angle_gamma   90.00
#
_symmetry.space_group_name_H-M   'P 1'
#
loop_
_entity.id
_entity.type
_entity.pdbx_description
1 polymer ?
#
loop_
_entity_poly.entity_id
_entity_poly.type
_entity_poly.pdbx_seq_one_letter_code
_entity_poly.pdbx_strand_id
1 'polypeptide(L)'
;MATLRLGPLLRYADGSSATVWVEASRPCTAEARCADGAGGSTRTFQVAGHHYALIPVTGLTPGTTTAYEVLLDGVRVWPLPDSPFPPSVIRTADDGEREAEGDAFRVAFGSCRWAAPAAGEKDPVGADALDTLATRMAADPTGERPDVLLLLGDQVYADEVSHDTRDWLAARRDLSEPPGAEVADYEEYTHLYYESWLDPDVRWLLSTVPSCMIFDDHDIADDWNTSAAWLADMRDTPWWRERLLSGLMSYWVHQHLGNLTPAELATDPLYAAVRESPDGTDVLRAFAARADADPDSVRWSYRRDFGRVRLLMVDSRAARVLDEDRRAMLNPGAEAWVREQALADPGSCDHLLIGTSLPWLLPHLVHDAEAWDEALCAGERGARWARFGEKLRRAADLEHWAAFTRSFTALADLIAEVGSGPQAPATVLVLSGDVHHAYAAEPTWPEASRPDARVLQLTCSPVHNAIPLYIKAGFRLGWSGLGRALGRRLARHGRVPRPPVTWRRTGGPWFGNMLMTLTVRGRSARLRLDRTRGEKGGGARLETVMESELSA
;
A
#
# COMPACT_ATOMS: atom_id res chain seq x y z
N MET A 1 23.10 -9.57 -25.13
CA MET A 1 21.85 -8.82 -25.42
C MET A 1 21.29 -8.31 -24.10
N ALA A 2 20.50 -7.24 -24.08
CA ALA A 2 19.86 -6.80 -22.84
C ALA A 2 18.76 -7.82 -22.50
N THR A 3 18.61 -8.14 -21.23
CA THR A 3 17.61 -9.09 -20.74
C THR A 3 16.74 -8.40 -19.69
N LEU A 4 15.50 -8.86 -19.56
CA LEU A 4 14.57 -8.35 -18.56
C LEU A 4 14.93 -8.95 -17.19
N ARG A 5 15.43 -8.10 -16.27
CA ARG A 5 15.71 -8.50 -14.89
C ARG A 5 14.41 -8.61 -14.10
N LEU A 6 13.61 -7.54 -14.09
CA LEU A 6 12.34 -7.48 -13.38
C LEU A 6 11.25 -6.82 -14.24
N GLY A 7 10.00 -7.19 -13.98
CA GLY A 7 8.82 -6.71 -14.71
C GLY A 7 8.43 -7.57 -15.92
N PRO A 8 7.53 -7.09 -16.78
CA PRO A 8 6.91 -5.76 -16.73
C PRO A 8 5.86 -5.62 -15.64
N LEU A 9 5.76 -4.43 -15.08
CA LEU A 9 4.67 -4.02 -14.20
C LEU A 9 3.83 -2.96 -14.94
N LEU A 10 2.54 -3.20 -15.10
CA LEU A 10 1.58 -2.19 -15.48
C LEU A 10 1.33 -1.29 -14.26
N ARG A 11 1.72 -0.02 -14.36
CA ARG A 11 1.68 0.95 -13.25
C ARG A 11 0.56 1.97 -13.39
N TYR A 12 0.22 2.29 -14.63
CA TYR A 12 -0.81 3.26 -14.96
C TYR A 12 -1.61 2.75 -16.15
N ALA A 13 -2.92 2.98 -16.15
CA ALA A 13 -3.79 2.91 -17.31
C ALA A 13 -4.95 3.89 -17.12
N ASP A 14 -5.29 4.65 -18.16
CA ASP A 14 -6.49 5.48 -18.25
C ASP A 14 -7.25 5.18 -19.56
N GLY A 15 -8.05 6.12 -20.06
CA GLY A 15 -8.77 5.95 -21.32
C GLY A 15 -7.91 5.85 -22.57
N SER A 16 -6.66 6.35 -22.59
CA SER A 16 -5.85 6.45 -23.82
C SER A 16 -4.35 6.22 -23.65
N SER A 17 -3.90 6.08 -22.41
CA SER A 17 -2.49 5.97 -22.04
C SER A 17 -2.27 4.94 -20.95
N ALA A 18 -1.05 4.41 -20.91
CA ALA A 18 -0.59 3.51 -19.87
C ALA A 18 0.90 3.76 -19.55
N THR A 19 1.37 3.19 -18.45
CA THR A 19 2.80 3.20 -18.12
C THR A 19 3.23 1.80 -17.70
N VAL A 20 4.26 1.29 -18.37
CA VAL A 20 4.85 -0.03 -18.10
C VAL A 20 6.24 0.17 -17.51
N TRP A 21 6.46 -0.35 -16.31
CA TRP A 21 7.75 -0.31 -15.64
C TRP A 21 8.54 -1.60 -15.88
N VAL A 22 9.86 -1.49 -16.11
CA VAL A 22 10.78 -2.62 -16.25
C VAL A 22 12.15 -2.32 -15.65
N GLU A 23 12.87 -3.38 -15.28
CA GLU A 23 14.31 -3.35 -15.06
C GLU A 23 15.04 -4.22 -16.10
N ALA A 24 16.08 -3.67 -16.72
CA ALA A 24 16.92 -4.32 -17.72
C ALA A 24 18.30 -4.69 -17.16
N SER A 25 18.95 -5.66 -17.79
CA SER A 25 20.25 -6.15 -17.32
C SER A 25 21.45 -5.22 -17.56
N ARG A 26 21.26 -4.20 -18.41
CA ARG A 26 22.26 -3.23 -18.87
C ARG A 26 21.56 -2.05 -19.55
N PRO A 27 22.25 -0.94 -19.89
CA PRO A 27 21.64 0.18 -20.59
C PRO A 27 21.06 -0.27 -21.95
N CYS A 28 19.82 0.11 -22.23
CA CYS A 28 19.13 -0.22 -23.48
C CYS A 28 17.97 0.74 -23.75
N THR A 29 17.36 0.62 -24.92
CA THR A 29 16.02 1.18 -25.18
C THR A 29 14.97 0.13 -24.85
N ALA A 30 14.05 0.47 -23.96
CA ALA A 30 12.89 -0.35 -23.63
C ALA A 30 11.66 0.14 -24.41
N GLU A 31 10.88 -0.78 -24.95
CA GLU A 31 9.72 -0.49 -25.78
C GLU A 31 8.55 -1.38 -25.39
N ALA A 32 7.35 -0.82 -25.36
CA ALA A 32 6.09 -1.54 -25.23
C ALA A 32 5.31 -1.38 -26.53
N ARG A 33 4.90 -2.50 -27.13
CA ARG A 33 4.12 -2.54 -28.38
C ARG A 33 2.80 -3.25 -28.14
N CYS A 34 1.71 -2.57 -28.46
CA CYS A 34 0.37 -3.13 -28.37
C CYS A 34 -0.08 -3.69 -29.72
N ALA A 35 -0.96 -4.68 -29.68
CA ALA A 35 -1.48 -5.35 -30.88
C ALA A 35 -2.32 -4.43 -31.78
N ASP A 36 -2.90 -3.36 -31.22
CA ASP A 36 -3.67 -2.32 -31.92
C ASP A 36 -2.80 -1.19 -32.50
N GLY A 37 -1.47 -1.29 -32.37
CA GLY A 37 -0.52 -0.31 -32.88
C GLY A 37 -0.18 0.82 -31.90
N ALA A 38 -0.84 0.86 -30.73
CA ALA A 38 -0.43 1.71 -29.62
C ALA A 38 0.95 1.26 -29.09
N GLY A 39 1.66 2.17 -28.42
CA GLY A 39 2.97 1.84 -27.88
C GLY A 39 3.78 3.05 -27.46
N GLY A 40 5.04 2.78 -27.13
CA GLY A 40 6.04 3.80 -26.86
C GLY A 40 7.37 3.19 -26.45
N SER A 41 8.39 4.04 -26.38
CA SER A 41 9.74 3.62 -26.00
C SER A 41 10.43 4.68 -25.15
N THR A 42 11.37 4.23 -24.32
CA THR A 42 12.24 5.10 -23.53
C THR A 42 13.60 4.45 -23.33
N ARG A 43 14.63 5.25 -23.08
CA ARG A 43 15.95 4.75 -22.68
C ARG A 43 15.94 4.45 -21.19
N THR A 44 16.63 3.39 -20.77
CA THR A 44 16.78 3.12 -19.34
C THR A 44 17.61 4.21 -18.64
N PHE A 45 17.23 4.54 -17.41
CA PHE A 45 18.03 5.35 -16.49
C PHE A 45 18.72 4.43 -15.47
N GLN A 46 19.84 4.89 -14.91
CA GLN A 46 20.64 4.08 -13.98
C GLN A 46 20.50 4.58 -12.55
N VAL A 47 20.34 3.64 -11.60
CA VAL A 47 20.47 3.88 -10.16
C VAL A 47 21.18 2.68 -9.56
N ALA A 48 22.24 2.93 -8.79
CA ALA A 48 23.10 1.96 -8.11
C ALA A 48 23.56 0.79 -9.01
N GLY A 49 23.81 1.05 -10.30
CA GLY A 49 24.22 0.02 -11.27
C GLY A 49 23.07 -0.82 -11.86
N HIS A 50 21.83 -0.56 -11.48
CA HIS A 50 20.62 -1.12 -12.08
C HIS A 50 20.04 -0.19 -13.15
N HIS A 51 19.31 -0.75 -14.12
CA HIS A 51 18.81 0.00 -15.26
C HIS A 51 17.28 -0.11 -15.39
N TYR A 52 16.59 0.98 -15.12
CA TYR A 52 15.12 1.01 -15.04
C TYR A 52 14.51 1.80 -16.19
N ALA A 53 13.28 1.50 -16.56
CA ALA A 53 12.50 2.28 -17.50
C ALA A 53 11.01 2.32 -17.12
N LEU A 54 10.41 3.52 -17.18
CA LEU A 54 8.96 3.70 -17.27
C LEU A 54 8.62 4.04 -18.71
N ILE A 55 8.03 3.07 -19.41
CA ILE A 55 7.65 3.17 -20.81
C ILE A 55 6.26 3.80 -20.89
N PRO A 56 6.12 5.06 -21.36
CA PRO A 56 4.81 5.62 -21.64
C PRO A 56 4.22 4.94 -22.87
N VAL A 57 3.02 4.42 -22.75
CA VAL A 57 2.24 3.85 -23.85
C VAL A 57 1.15 4.83 -24.21
N THR A 58 1.07 5.22 -25.47
CA THR A 58 0.09 6.20 -25.96
C THR A 58 -0.62 5.68 -27.20
N GLY A 59 -1.77 6.29 -27.51
CA GLY A 59 -2.58 5.90 -28.66
C GLY A 59 -3.45 4.67 -28.43
N LEU A 60 -3.68 4.30 -27.17
CA LEU A 60 -4.60 3.21 -26.84
C LEU A 60 -6.03 3.62 -27.19
N THR A 61 -6.80 2.67 -27.71
CA THR A 61 -8.22 2.90 -28.00
C THR A 61 -9.02 2.85 -26.69
N PRO A 62 -9.82 3.87 -26.33
CA PRO A 62 -10.68 3.83 -25.14
C PRO A 62 -11.64 2.65 -25.12
N GLY A 63 -11.96 2.14 -23.93
CA GLY A 63 -12.91 1.04 -23.73
C GLY A 63 -12.45 -0.33 -24.25
N THR A 64 -11.17 -0.49 -24.60
CA THR A 64 -10.66 -1.73 -25.20
C THR A 64 -9.71 -2.48 -24.28
N THR A 65 -9.45 -3.73 -24.63
CA THR A 65 -8.39 -4.55 -24.03
C THR A 65 -7.43 -4.94 -25.14
N THR A 66 -6.18 -4.49 -25.06
CA THR A 66 -5.15 -4.75 -26.09
C THR A 66 -4.00 -5.53 -25.48
N ALA A 67 -3.57 -6.61 -26.15
CA ALA A 67 -2.38 -7.35 -25.75
C ALA A 67 -1.13 -6.53 -26.06
N TYR A 68 -0.10 -6.67 -25.24
CA TYR A 68 1.17 -5.97 -25.48
C TYR A 68 2.38 -6.87 -25.24
N GLU A 69 3.48 -6.51 -25.89
CA GLU A 69 4.80 -7.12 -25.70
C GLU A 69 5.81 -6.05 -25.24
N VAL A 70 6.88 -6.49 -24.58
CA VAL A 70 8.01 -5.63 -24.22
C VAL A 70 9.26 -6.08 -24.97
N LEU A 71 9.98 -5.11 -25.52
CA LEU A 71 11.24 -5.31 -26.22
C LEU A 71 12.36 -4.50 -25.57
N LEU A 72 13.56 -5.07 -25.53
CA LEU A 72 14.79 -4.37 -25.18
C LEU A 72 15.73 -4.38 -26.39
N ASP A 73 16.11 -3.20 -26.87
CA ASP A 73 16.89 -3.01 -28.11
C ASP A 73 16.28 -3.78 -29.32
N GLY A 74 14.94 -3.78 -29.42
CA GLY A 74 14.19 -4.46 -30.49
C GLY A 74 14.08 -5.98 -30.34
N VAL A 75 14.62 -6.57 -29.26
CA VAL A 75 14.45 -8.00 -28.95
C VAL A 75 13.31 -8.17 -27.97
N ARG A 76 12.31 -8.99 -28.31
CA ARG A 76 11.19 -9.30 -27.41
C ARG A 76 11.67 -10.03 -26.17
N VAL A 77 11.33 -9.50 -25.00
CA VAL A 77 11.64 -10.05 -23.68
C VAL A 77 10.40 -10.37 -22.84
N TRP A 78 9.22 -9.92 -23.27
CA TRP A 78 7.93 -10.25 -22.67
C TRP A 78 6.85 -10.38 -23.76
N PRO A 79 5.93 -11.36 -23.66
CA PRO A 79 5.89 -12.45 -22.68
C PRO A 79 7.12 -13.36 -22.78
N LEU A 80 7.40 -14.10 -21.71
CA LEU A 80 8.47 -15.10 -21.73
C LEU A 80 8.13 -16.20 -22.76
N PRO A 81 9.10 -16.76 -23.50
CA PRO A 81 8.84 -17.70 -24.60
C PRO A 81 7.95 -18.90 -24.24
N ASP A 82 8.08 -19.42 -23.03
CA ASP A 82 7.35 -20.59 -22.52
C ASP A 82 6.37 -20.22 -21.39
N SER A 83 5.89 -18.98 -21.36
CA SER A 83 4.92 -18.51 -20.36
C SER A 83 3.64 -19.37 -20.41
N PRO A 84 3.20 -19.98 -19.28
CA PRO A 84 1.94 -20.71 -19.24
C PRO A 84 0.73 -19.77 -19.18
N PHE A 85 0.95 -18.48 -18.92
CA PHE A 85 -0.10 -17.49 -18.76
C PHE A 85 -0.60 -16.92 -20.09
N PRO A 86 -1.85 -16.44 -20.16
CA PRO A 86 -2.36 -15.67 -21.29
C PRO A 86 -1.49 -14.44 -21.59
N PRO A 87 -1.59 -13.85 -22.80
CA PRO A 87 -0.94 -12.58 -23.09
C PRO A 87 -1.30 -11.51 -22.07
N SER A 88 -0.30 -10.75 -21.61
CA SER A 88 -0.54 -9.55 -20.80
C SER A 88 -1.29 -8.52 -21.63
N VAL A 89 -2.24 -7.84 -21.00
CA VAL A 89 -3.10 -6.86 -21.69
C VAL A 89 -3.12 -5.54 -20.94
N ILE A 90 -3.36 -4.47 -21.67
CA ILE A 90 -3.71 -3.16 -21.14
C ILE A 90 -5.21 -2.98 -21.40
N ARG A 91 -5.97 -2.70 -20.34
CA ARG A 91 -7.39 -2.37 -20.43
C ARG A 91 -7.56 -0.86 -20.21
N THR A 92 -8.16 -0.19 -21.17
CA THR A 92 -8.50 1.23 -21.07
C THR A 92 -9.94 1.41 -20.63
N ALA A 93 -10.20 2.54 -19.96
CA ALA A 93 -11.56 2.98 -19.67
C ALA A 93 -12.19 3.60 -20.93
N ASP A 94 -13.51 3.52 -21.09
CA ASP A 94 -14.23 4.47 -21.92
C ASP A 94 -14.76 5.58 -21.01
N ASP A 95 -14.11 6.74 -21.04
CA ASP A 95 -14.48 7.87 -20.18
C ASP A 95 -15.81 8.52 -20.60
N GLY A 96 -16.29 8.29 -21.84
CA GLY A 96 -17.58 8.76 -22.33
C GLY A 96 -18.74 7.80 -22.08
N GLU A 97 -18.49 6.49 -22.12
CA GLU A 97 -19.53 5.46 -21.88
C GLU A 97 -19.67 5.05 -20.40
N ARG A 98 -18.65 5.24 -19.54
CA ARG A 98 -18.76 4.98 -18.08
C ARG A 98 -19.83 5.82 -17.38
N GLU A 99 -20.20 6.97 -17.95
CA GLU A 99 -21.30 7.80 -17.46
C GLU A 99 -22.68 7.35 -18.01
N ALA A 100 -22.71 6.57 -19.09
CA ALA A 100 -23.92 6.21 -19.83
C ALA A 100 -24.36 4.74 -19.68
N GLU A 101 -23.42 3.80 -19.49
CA GLU A 101 -23.69 2.38 -19.26
C GLU A 101 -23.12 1.95 -17.90
N GLY A 102 -23.89 1.16 -17.14
CA GLY A 102 -23.62 0.74 -15.77
C GLY A 102 -22.44 -0.23 -15.59
N ASP A 103 -21.29 0.09 -16.18
CA ASP A 103 -20.08 -0.71 -16.16
C ASP A 103 -19.37 -0.59 -14.81
N ALA A 104 -18.99 -1.74 -14.25
CA ALA A 104 -18.49 -1.80 -12.88
C ALA A 104 -16.98 -1.57 -12.84
N PHE A 105 -16.55 -0.60 -12.03
CA PHE A 105 -15.14 -0.42 -11.68
C PHE A 105 -14.79 -1.24 -10.44
N ARG A 106 -13.73 -2.06 -10.53
CA ARG A 106 -13.33 -3.00 -9.49
C ARG A 106 -11.95 -2.68 -8.94
N VAL A 107 -11.90 -2.39 -7.65
CA VAL A 107 -10.68 -2.14 -6.88
C VAL A 107 -10.41 -3.36 -6.01
N ALA A 108 -9.36 -4.13 -6.30
CA ALA A 108 -8.85 -5.14 -5.39
C ALA A 108 -7.80 -4.52 -4.48
N PHE A 109 -7.80 -4.86 -3.18
CA PHE A 109 -6.82 -4.31 -2.26
C PHE A 109 -6.46 -5.24 -1.10
N GLY A 110 -5.26 -5.03 -0.57
CA GLY A 110 -4.67 -5.74 0.56
C GLY A 110 -3.30 -5.18 0.94
N SER A 111 -2.64 -5.78 1.92
CA SER A 111 -1.28 -5.45 2.38
C SER A 111 -0.59 -6.70 2.95
N CYS A 112 0.58 -6.56 3.58
CA CYS A 112 1.30 -7.60 4.30
C CYS A 112 1.41 -8.89 3.49
N ARG A 113 2.14 -8.78 2.37
CA ARG A 113 2.46 -9.91 1.51
C ARG A 113 3.91 -10.29 1.74
N TRP A 114 4.14 -11.30 2.57
CA TRP A 114 5.43 -11.97 2.57
C TRP A 114 5.56 -12.78 1.27
N ALA A 115 6.72 -12.76 0.63
CA ALA A 115 6.89 -13.45 -0.65
C ALA A 115 6.60 -14.95 -0.49
N ALA A 116 5.83 -15.51 -1.44
CA ALA A 116 5.60 -16.95 -1.46
C ALA A 116 6.93 -17.69 -1.69
N PRO A 117 7.15 -18.84 -1.01
CA PRO A 117 8.34 -19.64 -1.23
C PRO A 117 8.32 -20.27 -2.63
N ALA A 118 9.47 -20.77 -3.09
CA ALA A 118 9.59 -21.39 -4.40
C ALA A 118 8.59 -22.54 -4.61
N ALA A 119 8.16 -22.73 -5.86
CA ALA A 119 7.16 -23.75 -6.21
C ALA A 119 7.55 -25.15 -5.71
N GLY A 120 6.69 -25.74 -4.89
CA GLY A 120 6.88 -27.07 -4.30
C GLY A 120 7.44 -27.08 -2.88
N GLU A 121 7.80 -25.92 -2.33
CA GLU A 121 8.20 -25.79 -0.94
C GLU A 121 7.00 -25.65 0.00
N LYS A 122 7.24 -25.93 1.30
CA LYS A 122 6.17 -25.82 2.30
C LYS A 122 6.01 -24.36 2.68
N ASP A 123 4.87 -23.79 2.30
CA ASP A 123 4.46 -22.48 2.76
C ASP A 123 4.02 -22.51 4.24
N PRO A 124 4.73 -21.79 5.14
CA PRO A 124 4.36 -21.73 6.54
C PRO A 124 3.14 -20.83 6.82
N VAL A 125 2.81 -19.91 5.92
CA VAL A 125 1.77 -18.88 6.13
C VAL A 125 0.50 -19.10 5.32
N GLY A 126 0.54 -19.89 4.24
CA GLY A 126 -0.66 -20.40 3.55
C GLY A 126 -0.56 -20.35 2.04
N ALA A 127 -1.69 -20.12 1.36
CA ALA A 127 -1.66 -19.79 -0.07
C ALA A 127 -1.74 -18.28 -0.23
N ASP A 128 -0.92 -17.73 -1.12
CA ASP A 128 -0.89 -16.31 -1.47
C ASP A 128 -2.17 -15.89 -2.21
N ALA A 129 -2.79 -14.80 -1.74
CA ALA A 129 -4.01 -14.31 -2.33
C ALA A 129 -3.81 -13.68 -3.73
N LEU A 130 -2.64 -13.09 -4.01
CA LEU A 130 -2.30 -12.59 -5.34
C LEU A 130 -2.05 -13.73 -6.31
N ASP A 131 -1.31 -14.78 -5.92
CA ASP A 131 -1.10 -15.96 -6.77
C ASP A 131 -2.44 -16.60 -7.11
N THR A 132 -3.30 -16.75 -6.10
CA THR A 132 -4.63 -17.33 -6.29
C THR A 132 -5.52 -16.47 -7.20
N LEU A 133 -5.41 -15.14 -7.12
CA LEU A 133 -6.08 -14.22 -8.04
C LEU A 133 -5.55 -14.34 -9.46
N ALA A 134 -4.22 -14.40 -9.63
CA ALA A 134 -3.56 -14.56 -10.91
C ALA A 134 -3.99 -15.88 -11.59
N THR A 135 -3.92 -16.99 -10.86
CA THR A 135 -4.38 -18.30 -11.33
C THR A 135 -5.87 -18.26 -11.74
N ARG A 136 -6.75 -17.64 -10.95
CA ARG A 136 -8.17 -17.47 -11.29
C ARG A 136 -8.35 -16.69 -12.60
N MET A 137 -7.62 -15.59 -12.75
CA MET A 137 -7.67 -14.74 -13.95
C MET A 137 -7.07 -15.44 -15.17
N ALA A 138 -6.00 -16.22 -15.01
CA ALA A 138 -5.38 -16.96 -16.10
C ALA A 138 -6.29 -18.10 -16.60
N ALA A 139 -7.05 -18.73 -15.70
CA ALA A 139 -8.02 -19.77 -16.03
C ALA A 139 -9.26 -19.26 -16.77
N ASP A 140 -9.67 -18.00 -16.53
CA ASP A 140 -10.76 -17.32 -17.24
C ASP A 140 -10.35 -15.89 -17.63
N PRO A 141 -9.58 -15.70 -18.72
CA PRO A 141 -9.04 -14.41 -19.12
C PRO A 141 -10.11 -13.38 -19.51
N THR A 142 -11.31 -13.86 -19.86
CA THR A 142 -12.49 -13.03 -20.19
C THR A 142 -13.39 -12.78 -18.98
N GLY A 143 -13.09 -13.42 -17.86
CA GLY A 143 -13.89 -13.37 -16.64
C GLY A 143 -13.72 -12.09 -15.84
N GLU A 144 -14.28 -12.12 -14.63
CA GLU A 144 -14.14 -11.01 -13.70
C GLU A 144 -12.68 -10.84 -13.25
N ARG A 145 -12.19 -9.59 -13.34
CA ARG A 145 -10.87 -9.17 -12.88
C ARG A 145 -10.94 -7.79 -12.23
N PRO A 146 -9.96 -7.41 -11.41
CA PRO A 146 -9.82 -6.04 -10.94
C PRO A 146 -9.43 -5.11 -12.10
N ASP A 147 -9.92 -3.86 -12.02
CA ASP A 147 -9.46 -2.76 -12.87
C ASP A 147 -8.20 -2.10 -12.30
N VAL A 148 -8.03 -2.14 -10.97
CA VAL A 148 -6.82 -1.67 -10.29
C VAL A 148 -6.57 -2.50 -9.02
N LEU A 149 -5.28 -2.71 -8.71
CA LEU A 149 -4.81 -3.32 -7.47
C LEU A 149 -4.22 -2.24 -6.54
N LEU A 150 -4.72 -2.12 -5.32
CA LEU A 150 -4.14 -1.24 -4.29
C LEU A 150 -3.39 -2.09 -3.26
N LEU A 151 -2.08 -1.88 -3.15
CA LEU A 151 -1.24 -2.53 -2.14
C LEU A 151 -0.87 -1.50 -1.09
N LEU A 152 -1.37 -1.72 0.12
CA LEU A 152 -1.45 -0.68 1.16
C LEU A 152 -0.27 -0.67 2.13
N GLY A 153 0.73 -1.53 1.95
CA GLY A 153 1.89 -1.62 2.85
C GLY A 153 2.54 -3.00 2.76
N ASP A 154 3.79 -3.11 3.19
CA ASP A 154 4.54 -4.36 3.33
C ASP A 154 4.57 -5.18 2.04
N GLN A 155 5.06 -4.57 0.96
CA GLN A 155 5.30 -5.29 -0.29
C GLN A 155 6.60 -6.10 -0.26
N VAL A 156 7.52 -5.71 0.62
CA VAL A 156 8.77 -6.40 0.95
C VAL A 156 9.00 -6.30 2.46
N TYR A 157 9.80 -7.23 3.01
CA TYR A 157 10.12 -7.28 4.44
C TYR A 157 11.64 -7.18 4.60
N ALA A 158 12.12 -6.03 5.04
CA ALA A 158 13.55 -5.74 5.18
C ALA A 158 14.14 -6.32 6.47
N ASP A 159 13.33 -6.50 7.50
CA ASP A 159 13.69 -7.05 8.82
C ASP A 159 13.34 -8.54 8.98
N GLU A 160 12.33 -9.05 8.27
CA GLU A 160 11.93 -10.48 8.29
C GLU A 160 12.09 -11.14 6.92
N VAL A 161 13.33 -11.57 6.63
CA VAL A 161 13.68 -12.17 5.34
C VAL A 161 13.43 -13.69 5.30
N SER A 162 13.21 -14.22 4.09
CA SER A 162 13.11 -15.66 3.86
C SER A 162 14.44 -16.40 4.14
N HIS A 163 14.37 -17.73 4.19
CA HIS A 163 15.58 -18.56 4.30
C HIS A 163 16.51 -18.40 3.09
N ASP A 164 15.97 -18.32 1.88
CA ASP A 164 16.75 -18.16 0.65
C ASP A 164 17.43 -16.79 0.59
N THR A 165 16.69 -15.73 0.92
CA THR A 165 17.26 -14.38 1.03
C THR A 165 18.36 -14.36 2.10
N ARG A 166 18.14 -14.99 3.26
CA ARG A 166 19.18 -15.09 4.31
C ARG A 166 20.44 -15.80 3.82
N ASP A 167 20.31 -16.90 3.08
CA ASP A 167 21.46 -17.62 2.52
C ASP A 167 22.20 -16.77 1.47
N TRP A 168 21.46 -16.02 0.64
CA TRP A 168 22.04 -15.07 -0.30
C TRP A 168 22.79 -13.92 0.40
N LEU A 169 22.23 -13.37 1.48
CA LEU A 169 22.89 -12.35 2.31
C LEU A 169 24.18 -12.89 2.95
N ALA A 170 24.15 -14.13 3.48
CA ALA A 170 25.31 -14.78 4.09
C ALA A 170 26.47 -15.00 3.10
N ALA A 171 26.17 -15.14 1.80
CA ALA A 171 27.17 -15.22 0.76
C ALA A 171 27.83 -13.87 0.43
N ARG A 172 27.22 -12.74 0.83
CA ARG A 172 27.65 -11.37 0.51
C ARG A 172 28.38 -10.69 1.66
N ARG A 173 27.94 -10.91 2.90
CA ARG A 173 28.52 -10.30 4.11
C ARG A 173 28.37 -11.18 5.34
N ASP A 174 29.13 -10.87 6.38
CA ASP A 174 29.06 -11.56 7.67
C ASP A 174 27.77 -11.16 8.42
N LEU A 175 26.84 -12.11 8.56
CA LEU A 175 25.57 -11.88 9.28
C LEU A 175 25.72 -11.89 10.81
N SER A 176 26.92 -12.09 11.35
CA SER A 176 27.18 -11.85 12.77
C SER A 176 27.37 -10.36 13.08
N GLU A 177 27.68 -9.55 12.07
CA GLU A 177 27.75 -8.10 12.18
C GLU A 177 26.38 -7.46 11.91
N PRO A 178 26.03 -6.34 12.59
CA PRO A 178 24.79 -5.62 12.32
C PRO A 178 24.64 -5.18 10.85
N PRO A 179 23.42 -5.20 10.26
CA PRO A 179 22.13 -5.50 10.88
C PRO A 179 21.79 -7.00 10.95
N GLY A 180 22.79 -7.88 10.91
CA GLY A 180 22.57 -9.32 11.02
C GLY A 180 21.99 -9.90 9.74
N ALA A 181 20.90 -10.65 9.82
CA ALA A 181 20.24 -11.26 8.66
C ALA A 181 19.25 -10.31 7.96
N GLU A 182 19.08 -9.08 8.44
CA GLU A 182 18.19 -8.07 7.85
C GLU A 182 18.87 -7.33 6.70
N VAL A 183 18.10 -6.70 5.81
CA VAL A 183 18.59 -5.95 4.65
C VAL A 183 19.32 -4.67 5.06
N ALA A 184 20.47 -4.40 4.42
CA ALA A 184 21.38 -3.33 4.78
C ALA A 184 21.56 -2.24 3.72
N ASP A 185 21.51 -2.57 2.43
CA ASP A 185 21.84 -1.65 1.33
C ASP A 185 20.91 -1.80 0.11
N TYR A 186 21.12 -0.95 -0.90
CA TYR A 186 20.26 -0.87 -2.08
C TYR A 186 20.19 -2.19 -2.87
N GLU A 187 21.31 -2.89 -3.06
CA GLU A 187 21.33 -4.16 -3.79
C GLU A 187 20.55 -5.22 -3.01
N GLU A 188 20.68 -5.25 -1.69
CA GLU A 188 19.89 -6.15 -0.84
C GLU A 188 18.38 -5.82 -0.89
N TYR A 189 17.99 -4.54 -0.99
CA TYR A 189 16.60 -4.16 -1.27
C TYR A 189 16.11 -4.63 -2.63
N THR A 190 16.93 -4.50 -3.69
CA THR A 190 16.53 -5.00 -5.03
C THR A 190 16.30 -6.51 -5.02
N HIS A 191 17.05 -7.25 -4.22
CA HIS A 191 16.85 -8.68 -4.04
C HIS A 191 15.47 -9.01 -3.44
N LEU A 192 14.98 -8.23 -2.47
CA LEU A 192 13.62 -8.41 -1.93
C LEU A 192 12.54 -8.21 -3.00
N TYR A 193 12.71 -7.23 -3.89
CA TYR A 193 11.78 -7.04 -5.01
C TYR A 193 11.88 -8.18 -6.03
N TYR A 194 13.06 -8.77 -6.23
CA TYR A 194 13.20 -9.97 -7.06
C TYR A 194 12.46 -11.16 -6.45
N GLU A 195 12.65 -11.42 -5.17
CA GLU A 195 11.93 -12.47 -4.45
C GLU A 195 10.41 -12.25 -4.53
N SER A 196 9.96 -11.01 -4.26
CA SER A 196 8.53 -10.69 -4.21
C SER A 196 7.85 -10.70 -5.59
N TRP A 197 8.50 -10.19 -6.64
CA TRP A 197 7.85 -9.89 -7.93
C TRP A 197 8.32 -10.77 -9.10
N LEU A 198 9.31 -11.66 -8.92
CA LEU A 198 9.65 -12.69 -9.92
C LEU A 198 8.82 -13.96 -9.79
N ASP A 199 8.03 -14.10 -8.73
CA ASP A 199 6.97 -15.11 -8.67
C ASP A 199 6.16 -15.09 -9.99
N PRO A 200 6.03 -16.21 -10.73
CA PRO A 200 5.42 -16.19 -12.06
C PRO A 200 3.98 -15.68 -12.08
N ASP A 201 3.18 -16.04 -11.07
CA ASP A 201 1.77 -15.67 -10.95
C ASP A 201 1.64 -14.17 -10.65
N VAL A 202 2.37 -13.66 -9.65
CA VAL A 202 2.40 -12.22 -9.32
C VAL A 202 2.99 -11.39 -10.45
N ARG A 203 4.08 -11.84 -11.07
CA ARG A 203 4.71 -11.15 -12.20
C ARG A 203 3.72 -11.00 -13.36
N TRP A 204 2.97 -12.06 -13.67
CA TRP A 204 1.93 -11.98 -14.70
C TRP A 204 0.78 -11.07 -14.26
N LEU A 205 0.29 -11.18 -13.02
CA LEU A 205 -0.78 -10.32 -12.50
C LEU A 205 -0.42 -8.84 -12.60
N LEU A 206 0.77 -8.46 -12.13
CA LEU A 206 1.26 -7.09 -12.17
C LEU A 206 1.51 -6.61 -13.61
N SER A 207 1.77 -7.51 -14.56
CA SER A 207 1.92 -7.14 -15.97
C SER A 207 0.60 -6.75 -16.65
N THR A 208 -0.55 -7.11 -16.07
CA THR A 208 -1.87 -6.94 -16.72
C THR A 208 -2.85 -6.11 -15.91
N VAL A 209 -2.70 -6.03 -14.58
CA VAL A 209 -3.52 -5.18 -13.70
C VAL A 209 -2.70 -3.98 -13.24
N PRO A 210 -3.15 -2.73 -13.49
CA PRO A 210 -2.44 -1.58 -12.98
C PRO A 210 -2.44 -1.59 -11.45
N SER A 211 -1.32 -1.21 -10.85
CA SER A 211 -1.12 -1.24 -9.39
C SER A 211 -0.75 0.12 -8.82
N CYS A 212 -1.32 0.42 -7.65
CA CYS A 212 -1.07 1.60 -6.82
C CYS A 212 -0.54 1.12 -5.47
N MET A 213 0.59 1.67 -5.01
CA MET A 213 1.32 1.17 -3.84
C MET A 213 1.68 2.29 -2.85
N ILE A 214 1.66 1.98 -1.56
CA ILE A 214 2.27 2.78 -0.49
C ILE A 214 3.03 1.83 0.43
N PHE A 215 4.20 2.24 0.91
CA PHE A 215 4.98 1.42 1.84
C PHE A 215 4.32 1.34 3.23
N ASP A 216 4.77 0.39 4.03
CA ASP A 216 4.65 0.45 5.49
C ASP A 216 6.04 0.46 6.14
N ASP A 217 6.13 0.10 7.42
CA ASP A 217 7.38 -0.04 8.14
C ASP A 217 8.27 -1.16 7.63
N HIS A 218 7.76 -2.37 7.36
CA HIS A 218 8.63 -3.48 6.94
C HIS A 218 9.33 -3.24 5.58
N ASP A 219 8.83 -2.31 4.76
CA ASP A 219 9.56 -1.82 3.58
C ASP A 219 10.88 -1.13 3.94
N ILE A 220 11.05 -0.64 5.17
CA ILE A 220 12.28 -0.05 5.71
C ILE A 220 12.81 -0.89 6.86
N ALA A 221 12.10 -0.95 7.98
CA ALA A 221 12.36 -1.77 9.16
C ALA A 221 11.11 -1.75 10.05
N ASP A 222 10.79 -2.87 10.68
CA ASP A 222 9.80 -2.98 11.75
C ASP A 222 9.83 -1.77 12.70
N ASP A 223 8.65 -1.24 13.06
CA ASP A 223 8.48 -0.07 13.92
C ASP A 223 9.03 1.25 13.33
N TRP A 224 9.30 1.31 12.01
CA TRP A 224 9.88 2.51 11.39
C TRP A 224 9.03 3.76 11.67
N ASN A 225 9.69 4.73 12.30
CA ASN A 225 9.09 5.98 12.78
C ASN A 225 7.98 5.78 13.82
N THR A 226 8.10 4.78 14.70
CA THR A 226 7.18 4.59 15.83
C THR A 226 7.30 5.74 16.86
N SER A 227 8.51 6.19 17.20
CA SER A 227 8.72 7.29 18.18
C SER A 227 10.04 8.05 17.98
N ALA A 228 10.15 9.25 18.57
CA ALA A 228 11.39 10.01 18.54
C ALA A 228 12.54 9.31 19.29
N ALA A 229 12.23 8.57 20.36
CA ALA A 229 13.22 7.81 21.11
C ALA A 229 13.71 6.59 20.32
N TRP A 230 12.81 5.85 19.66
CA TRP A 230 13.19 4.79 18.74
C TRP A 230 14.09 5.32 17.61
N LEU A 231 13.72 6.45 16.99
CA LEU A 231 14.51 7.02 15.90
C LEU A 231 15.90 7.47 16.37
N ALA A 232 16.02 8.01 17.58
CA ALA A 232 17.30 8.35 18.18
C ALA A 232 18.19 7.11 18.38
N ASP A 233 17.63 6.04 18.96
CA ASP A 233 18.36 4.77 19.15
C ASP A 233 18.84 4.20 17.80
N MET A 234 17.98 4.22 16.78
CA MET A 234 18.34 3.75 15.43
C MET A 234 19.44 4.59 14.80
N ARG A 235 19.39 5.92 14.94
CA ARG A 235 20.43 6.85 14.44
C ARG A 235 21.79 6.67 15.13
N ASP A 236 21.81 6.14 16.35
CA ASP A 236 23.06 5.79 17.04
C ASP A 236 23.69 4.50 16.51
N THR A 237 22.97 3.69 15.73
CA THR A 237 23.54 2.51 15.07
C THR A 237 24.31 2.90 13.80
N PRO A 238 25.46 2.25 13.51
CA PRO A 238 26.30 2.63 12.38
C PRO A 238 25.72 2.27 11.00
N TRP A 239 24.73 1.37 10.94
CA TRP A 239 24.16 0.83 9.71
C TRP A 239 22.84 1.50 9.30
N TRP A 240 22.11 2.10 10.25
CA TRP A 240 20.75 2.63 10.01
C TRP A 240 20.69 3.62 8.86
N ARG A 241 21.66 4.54 8.77
CA ARG A 241 21.69 5.55 7.72
C ARG A 241 21.76 4.92 6.33
N GLU A 242 22.57 3.88 6.14
CA GLU A 242 22.67 3.23 4.83
C GLU A 242 21.36 2.55 4.45
N ARG A 243 20.78 1.80 5.40
CA ARG A 243 19.51 1.10 5.21
C ARG A 243 18.38 2.07 4.87
N LEU A 244 18.19 3.11 5.68
CA LEU A 244 17.12 4.10 5.47
C LEU A 244 17.22 4.77 4.09
N LEU A 245 18.41 5.23 3.71
CA LEU A 245 18.60 5.86 2.40
C LEU A 245 18.33 4.87 1.27
N SER A 246 18.86 3.65 1.39
CA SER A 246 18.67 2.59 0.39
C SER A 246 17.21 2.18 0.25
N GLY A 247 16.47 2.06 1.36
CA GLY A 247 15.05 1.72 1.37
C GLY A 247 14.18 2.82 0.75
N LEU A 248 14.44 4.09 1.05
CA LEU A 248 13.73 5.20 0.40
C LEU A 248 14.05 5.30 -1.11
N MET A 249 15.31 5.05 -1.49
CA MET A 249 15.70 5.00 -2.90
C MET A 249 15.01 3.84 -3.63
N SER A 250 14.98 2.64 -3.01
CA SER A 250 14.38 1.44 -3.61
C SER A 250 12.86 1.58 -3.71
N TYR A 251 12.20 2.10 -2.66
CA TYR A 251 10.78 2.47 -2.67
C TYR A 251 10.46 3.46 -3.79
N TRP A 252 11.27 4.50 -3.99
CA TRP A 252 11.04 5.46 -5.06
C TRP A 252 11.01 4.79 -6.44
N VAL A 253 12.02 3.96 -6.75
CA VAL A 253 12.16 3.33 -8.07
C VAL A 253 11.09 2.26 -8.30
N HIS A 254 10.85 1.38 -7.32
CA HIS A 254 10.04 0.18 -7.50
C HIS A 254 8.55 0.48 -7.31
N GLN A 255 8.20 1.36 -6.38
CA GLN A 255 6.80 1.59 -6.00
C GLN A 255 6.32 3.00 -6.36
N HIS A 256 6.92 4.04 -5.79
CA HIS A 256 6.38 5.41 -5.86
C HIS A 256 6.31 5.96 -7.29
N LEU A 257 7.40 5.81 -8.06
CA LEU A 257 7.50 6.39 -9.39
C LEU A 257 6.40 5.89 -10.33
N GLY A 258 5.96 4.63 -10.17
CA GLY A 258 4.86 4.07 -10.94
C GLY A 258 3.46 4.55 -10.51
N ASN A 259 3.32 5.16 -9.33
CA ASN A 259 2.03 5.68 -8.88
C ASN A 259 1.65 6.97 -9.60
N LEU A 260 2.65 7.74 -10.05
CA LEU A 260 2.49 9.02 -10.72
C LEU A 260 1.83 8.84 -12.10
N THR A 261 0.96 9.78 -12.44
CA THR A 261 0.36 9.87 -13.77
C THR A 261 1.41 10.26 -14.82
N PRO A 262 1.18 9.97 -16.12
CA PRO A 262 2.07 10.46 -17.19
C PRO A 262 2.30 11.98 -17.16
N ALA A 263 1.29 12.77 -16.78
CA ALA A 263 1.39 14.22 -16.66
C ALA A 263 2.27 14.66 -15.47
N GLU A 264 2.14 13.98 -14.33
CA GLU A 264 3.01 14.22 -13.17
C GLU A 264 4.45 13.80 -13.50
N LEU A 265 4.67 12.61 -14.08
CA LEU A 265 5.99 12.15 -14.50
C LEU A 265 6.66 13.12 -15.47
N ALA A 266 5.92 13.73 -16.40
CA ALA A 266 6.46 14.68 -17.36
C ALA A 266 6.98 15.98 -16.71
N THR A 267 6.53 16.30 -15.50
CA THR A 267 6.89 17.52 -14.77
C THR A 267 7.60 17.26 -13.44
N ASP A 268 7.85 15.99 -13.08
CA ASP A 268 8.51 15.61 -11.84
C ASP A 268 10.01 15.97 -11.87
N PRO A 269 10.47 16.87 -10.99
CA PRO A 269 11.84 17.39 -11.03
C PRO A 269 12.88 16.34 -10.64
N LEU A 270 12.55 15.39 -9.77
CA LEU A 270 13.46 14.33 -9.37
C LEU A 270 13.65 13.32 -10.51
N TYR A 271 12.56 12.90 -11.14
CA TYR A 271 12.58 11.97 -12.27
C TYR A 271 13.32 12.57 -13.46
N ALA A 272 13.11 13.86 -13.76
CA ALA A 272 13.89 14.58 -14.77
C ALA A 272 15.39 14.55 -14.43
N ALA A 273 15.77 14.93 -13.21
CA ALA A 273 17.17 14.97 -12.79
C ALA A 273 17.84 13.58 -12.81
N VAL A 274 17.14 12.52 -12.39
CA VAL A 274 17.63 11.13 -12.43
C VAL A 274 17.85 10.67 -13.88
N ARG A 275 16.95 11.01 -14.80
CA ARG A 275 17.06 10.63 -16.22
C ARG A 275 18.13 11.39 -16.98
N GLU A 276 18.37 12.63 -16.61
CA GLU A 276 19.38 13.49 -17.23
C GLU A 276 20.81 13.16 -16.76
N SER A 277 20.94 12.52 -15.59
CA SER A 277 22.22 12.01 -15.12
C SER A 277 22.61 10.69 -15.82
N PRO A 278 23.88 10.47 -16.20
CA PRO A 278 24.36 9.16 -16.63
C PRO A 278 24.13 8.07 -15.58
N ASP A 279 24.22 8.45 -14.30
CA ASP A 279 23.87 7.64 -13.14
C ASP A 279 23.14 8.52 -12.12
N GLY A 280 21.86 8.23 -11.89
CA GLY A 280 20.99 8.97 -10.99
C GLY A 280 21.17 8.64 -9.51
N THR A 281 22.11 7.76 -9.14
CA THR A 281 22.33 7.31 -7.75
C THR A 281 22.48 8.46 -6.77
N ASP A 282 23.40 9.39 -7.03
CA ASP A 282 23.69 10.49 -6.09
C ASP A 282 22.52 11.48 -5.99
N VAL A 283 21.81 11.70 -7.10
CA VAL A 283 20.60 12.55 -7.14
C VAL A 283 19.52 11.95 -6.24
N LEU A 284 19.24 10.66 -6.41
CA LEU A 284 18.21 9.98 -5.65
C LEU A 284 18.60 9.79 -4.19
N ARG A 285 19.87 9.48 -3.91
CA ARG A 285 20.40 9.37 -2.55
C ARG A 285 20.33 10.70 -1.80
N ALA A 286 20.64 11.82 -2.47
CA ALA A 286 20.49 13.14 -1.90
C ALA A 286 19.02 13.49 -1.62
N PHE A 287 18.09 13.03 -2.46
CA PHE A 287 16.65 13.16 -2.22
C PHE A 287 16.21 12.34 -0.99
N ALA A 288 16.60 11.07 -0.90
CA ALA A 288 16.32 10.23 0.27
C ALA A 288 16.86 10.85 1.58
N ALA A 289 18.07 11.42 1.53
CA ALA A 289 18.65 12.10 2.69
C ALA A 289 17.89 13.37 3.09
N ARG A 290 17.31 14.09 2.13
CA ARG A 290 16.42 15.23 2.43
C ARG A 290 15.09 14.76 3.02
N ALA A 291 14.51 13.68 2.50
CA ALA A 291 13.27 13.11 3.02
C ALA A 291 13.40 12.68 4.50
N ASP A 292 14.55 12.09 4.91
CA ASP A 292 14.83 11.76 6.32
C ASP A 292 15.07 13.02 7.19
N ALA A 293 15.83 13.99 6.67
CA ALA A 293 16.21 15.17 7.43
C ALA A 293 15.06 16.18 7.61
N ASP A 294 14.20 16.30 6.60
CA ASP A 294 13.07 17.22 6.54
C ASP A 294 11.86 16.52 5.87
N PRO A 295 11.01 15.84 6.68
CA PRO A 295 9.82 15.16 6.17
C PRO A 295 8.81 16.08 5.48
N ASP A 296 8.85 17.40 5.68
CA ASP A 296 7.98 18.35 4.98
C ASP A 296 8.48 18.63 3.54
N SER A 297 9.75 18.29 3.24
CA SER A 297 10.37 18.57 1.93
C SER A 297 9.97 17.59 0.83
N VAL A 298 9.41 16.43 1.18
CA VAL A 298 9.05 15.35 0.27
C VAL A 298 7.65 14.84 0.59
N ARG A 299 6.85 14.57 -0.45
CA ARG A 299 5.52 13.98 -0.30
C ARG A 299 5.46 12.65 -1.04
N TRP A 300 5.23 11.57 -0.29
CA TRP A 300 4.97 10.25 -0.87
C TRP A 300 3.48 10.00 -1.16
N SER A 301 2.59 10.70 -0.45
CA SER A 301 1.15 10.72 -0.71
C SER A 301 0.82 11.21 -2.12
N TYR A 302 -0.18 10.60 -2.76
CA TYR A 302 -0.58 10.91 -4.13
C TYR A 302 -2.07 10.69 -4.35
N ARG A 303 -2.61 11.28 -5.43
CA ARG A 303 -4.01 11.16 -5.81
C ARG A 303 -4.13 10.44 -7.14
N ARG A 304 -5.15 9.59 -7.28
CA ARG A 304 -5.55 8.98 -8.55
C ARG A 304 -7.06 9.10 -8.71
N ASP A 305 -7.49 9.60 -9.85
CA ASP A 305 -8.90 9.59 -10.23
C ASP A 305 -9.13 8.50 -11.29
N PHE A 306 -10.12 7.65 -11.04
CA PHE A 306 -10.60 6.62 -11.96
C PHE A 306 -12.03 6.98 -12.37
N GLY A 307 -12.15 7.94 -13.28
CA GLY A 307 -13.44 8.58 -13.56
C GLY A 307 -14.01 9.22 -12.28
N ARG A 308 -15.19 8.77 -11.85
CA ARG A 308 -15.89 9.29 -10.65
C ARG A 308 -15.46 8.64 -9.34
N VAL A 309 -14.37 7.86 -9.33
CA VAL A 309 -13.78 7.29 -8.12
C VAL A 309 -12.45 7.99 -7.84
N ARG A 310 -12.33 8.66 -6.69
CA ARG A 310 -11.09 9.32 -6.27
C ARG A 310 -10.38 8.48 -5.22
N LEU A 311 -9.11 8.19 -5.44
CA LEU A 311 -8.20 7.61 -4.46
C LEU A 311 -7.23 8.67 -3.97
N LEU A 312 -7.22 8.90 -2.66
CA LEU A 312 -6.14 9.60 -1.95
C LEU A 312 -5.32 8.55 -1.23
N MET A 313 -4.10 8.29 -1.70
CA MET A 313 -3.16 7.41 -1.02
C MET A 313 -2.33 8.25 -0.05
N VAL A 314 -2.41 7.93 1.24
CA VAL A 314 -1.85 8.70 2.35
C VAL A 314 -0.68 7.93 2.95
N ASP A 315 0.49 8.54 2.92
CA ASP A 315 1.67 8.11 3.64
C ASP A 315 1.47 8.31 5.15
N SER A 316 1.40 7.20 5.88
CA SER A 316 1.27 7.13 7.35
C SER A 316 2.57 6.75 8.07
N ARG A 317 3.73 6.78 7.40
CA ARG A 317 5.03 6.38 7.96
C ARG A 317 6.06 7.50 7.89
N ALA A 318 6.39 7.97 6.70
CA ALA A 318 7.42 9.01 6.54
C ALA A 318 6.89 10.41 6.86
N ALA A 319 5.57 10.64 6.74
CA ALA A 319 4.94 11.92 7.08
C ALA A 319 4.76 12.17 8.58
N ARG A 320 5.08 11.21 9.46
CA ARG A 320 4.83 11.30 10.91
C ARG A 320 5.63 12.43 11.56
N VAL A 321 5.00 13.12 12.50
CA VAL A 321 5.66 14.00 13.46
C VAL A 321 5.85 13.22 14.76
N LEU A 322 7.10 12.93 15.11
CA LEU A 322 7.46 12.07 16.25
C LEU A 322 7.69 12.82 17.56
N ASP A 323 7.82 14.13 17.50
CA ASP A 323 7.96 15.02 18.66
C ASP A 323 6.70 14.93 19.53
N GLU A 324 6.82 14.39 20.74
CA GLU A 324 5.69 14.02 21.61
C GLU A 324 4.75 15.21 21.92
N ASP A 325 5.25 16.44 22.00
CA ASP A 325 4.41 17.62 22.32
C ASP A 325 3.46 17.99 21.18
N ARG A 326 3.75 17.52 19.96
CA ARG A 326 3.02 17.84 18.74
C ARG A 326 2.85 16.63 17.82
N ARG A 327 2.89 15.43 18.41
CA ARG A 327 2.86 14.16 17.71
C ARG A 327 1.65 14.09 16.79
N ALA A 328 1.88 13.70 15.54
CA ALA A 328 0.85 13.66 14.50
C ALA A 328 1.18 12.57 13.48
N MET A 329 0.16 11.89 12.97
CA MET A 329 0.31 10.89 11.91
C MET A 329 0.80 11.55 10.63
N LEU A 330 0.31 12.76 10.36
CA LEU A 330 0.67 13.57 9.21
C LEU A 330 1.27 14.88 9.69
N ASN A 331 2.40 15.26 9.09
CA ASN A 331 2.94 16.61 9.21
C ASN A 331 1.95 17.64 8.62
N PRO A 332 2.08 18.94 8.99
CA PRO A 332 1.12 19.95 8.58
C PRO A 332 0.95 20.09 7.06
N GLY A 333 2.03 19.88 6.29
CA GLY A 333 1.99 19.93 4.83
C GLY A 333 1.18 18.78 4.23
N ALA A 334 1.41 17.55 4.70
CA ALA A 334 0.66 16.37 4.29
C ALA A 334 -0.81 16.45 4.72
N GLU A 335 -1.10 16.90 5.95
CA GLU A 335 -2.46 17.11 6.45
C GLU A 335 -3.23 18.12 5.57
N ALA A 336 -2.60 19.25 5.24
CA ALA A 336 -3.18 20.27 4.37
C ALA A 336 -3.42 19.75 2.95
N TRP A 337 -2.47 18.98 2.40
CA TRP A 337 -2.61 18.39 1.07
C TRP A 337 -3.76 17.39 1.01
N VAL A 338 -3.90 16.49 2.01
CA VAL A 338 -5.01 15.52 2.05
C VAL A 338 -6.35 16.26 2.09
N ARG A 339 -6.44 17.31 2.93
CA ARG A 339 -7.63 18.16 3.00
C ARG A 339 -7.96 18.84 1.68
N GLU A 340 -6.96 19.46 1.03
CA GLU A 340 -7.12 20.11 -0.28
C GLU A 340 -7.63 19.12 -1.32
N GLN A 341 -7.02 17.94 -1.43
CA GLN A 341 -7.38 16.95 -2.44
C GLN A 341 -8.74 16.29 -2.19
N ALA A 342 -9.12 16.12 -0.92
CA ALA A 342 -10.42 15.56 -0.56
C ALA A 342 -11.58 16.54 -0.85
N LEU A 343 -11.32 17.85 -0.72
CA LEU A 343 -12.31 18.91 -0.96
C LEU A 343 -12.26 19.49 -2.39
N ALA A 344 -11.27 19.09 -3.20
CA ALA A 344 -11.12 19.56 -4.57
C ALA A 344 -12.31 19.13 -5.45
N ASP A 345 -12.79 20.05 -6.29
CA ASP A 345 -13.86 19.84 -7.27
C ASP A 345 -15.11 19.16 -6.70
N PRO A 346 -15.88 19.81 -5.79
CA PRO A 346 -17.06 19.20 -5.18
C PRO A 346 -18.05 18.61 -6.21
N GLY A 347 -18.48 17.36 -6.00
CA GLY A 347 -19.38 16.62 -6.90
C GLY A 347 -18.68 15.90 -8.08
N SER A 348 -17.36 16.02 -8.20
CA SER A 348 -16.57 15.33 -9.24
C SER A 348 -16.42 13.82 -9.01
N CYS A 349 -16.54 13.33 -7.77
CA CYS A 349 -16.50 11.91 -7.46
C CYS A 349 -17.77 11.43 -6.75
N ASP A 350 -18.19 10.21 -7.06
CA ASP A 350 -19.25 9.49 -6.36
C ASP A 350 -18.70 8.66 -5.19
N HIS A 351 -17.43 8.28 -5.26
CA HIS A 351 -16.75 7.49 -4.24
C HIS A 351 -15.38 8.09 -3.94
N LEU A 352 -15.15 8.48 -2.69
CA LEU A 352 -13.83 8.87 -2.19
C LEU A 352 -13.22 7.70 -1.43
N LEU A 353 -12.04 7.26 -1.86
CA LEU A 353 -11.22 6.23 -1.23
C LEU A 353 -10.02 6.91 -0.57
N ILE A 354 -9.79 6.65 0.71
CA ILE A 354 -8.60 7.09 1.44
C ILE A 354 -7.79 5.83 1.76
N GLY A 355 -6.74 5.57 0.99
CA GLY A 355 -5.80 4.49 1.25
C GLY A 355 -4.73 4.93 2.24
N THR A 356 -4.44 4.11 3.24
CA THR A 356 -3.38 4.36 4.24
C THR A 356 -2.89 2.99 4.72
N SER A 357 -1.63 2.89 5.10
CA SER A 357 -1.09 1.61 5.55
C SER A 357 -1.70 1.15 6.87
N LEU A 358 -1.95 2.10 7.77
CA LEU A 358 -2.49 1.83 9.09
C LEU A 358 -4.01 2.04 9.18
N PRO A 359 -4.76 1.17 9.88
CA PRO A 359 -6.17 1.42 10.19
C PRO A 359 -6.39 2.70 11.00
N TRP A 360 -7.39 3.46 10.57
CA TRP A 360 -7.95 4.60 11.32
C TRP A 360 -8.76 4.12 12.54
N LEU A 361 -9.69 3.17 12.34
CA LEU A 361 -10.62 2.62 13.34
C LEU A 361 -10.19 1.22 13.80
N LEU A 362 -9.70 1.11 15.02
CA LEU A 362 -9.22 -0.15 15.60
C LEU A 362 -10.28 -0.87 16.46
N PRO A 363 -10.02 -2.14 16.87
CA PRO A 363 -10.76 -2.76 17.96
C PRO A 363 -10.75 -1.85 19.20
N HIS A 364 -11.90 -1.66 19.85
CA HIS A 364 -12.06 -0.64 20.89
C HIS A 364 -11.01 -0.68 22.00
N LEU A 365 -10.62 -1.88 22.45
CA LEU A 365 -9.56 -2.01 23.45
C LEU A 365 -8.21 -1.49 22.93
N VAL A 366 -7.84 -1.84 21.71
CA VAL A 366 -6.57 -1.46 21.09
C VAL A 366 -6.54 0.05 20.86
N HIS A 367 -7.60 0.61 20.28
CA HIS A 367 -7.75 2.05 20.10
C HIS A 367 -7.59 2.82 21.42
N ASP A 368 -8.34 2.44 22.45
CA ASP A 368 -8.28 3.13 23.75
C ASP A 368 -6.93 2.91 24.46
N ALA A 369 -6.23 1.81 24.18
CA ALA A 369 -4.90 1.52 24.73
C ALA A 369 -3.81 2.37 24.06
N GLU A 370 -3.87 2.55 22.75
CA GLU A 370 -2.95 3.41 22.00
C GLU A 370 -3.12 4.88 22.36
N ALA A 371 -4.35 5.38 22.41
CA ALA A 371 -4.60 6.76 22.83
C ALA A 371 -4.22 6.99 24.31
N TRP A 372 -4.36 5.95 25.15
CA TRP A 372 -3.87 5.97 26.53
C TRP A 372 -2.34 6.02 26.57
N ASP A 373 -1.66 5.21 25.76
CA ASP A 373 -0.21 5.21 25.63
C ASP A 373 0.33 6.58 25.19
N GLU A 374 -0.24 7.16 24.13
CA GLU A 374 0.09 8.52 23.66
C GLU A 374 0.01 9.53 24.80
N ALA A 375 -1.08 9.53 25.57
CA ALA A 375 -1.24 10.42 26.72
C ALA A 375 -0.21 10.16 27.83
N LEU A 376 0.15 8.89 28.09
CA LEU A 376 1.21 8.58 29.05
C LEU A 376 2.55 9.14 28.60
N CYS A 377 2.92 8.90 27.35
CA CYS A 377 4.17 9.36 26.71
C CYS A 377 4.28 10.89 26.70
N ALA A 378 3.18 11.60 26.43
CA ALA A 378 3.07 13.05 26.57
C ALA A 378 3.17 13.57 28.01
N GLY A 379 3.22 12.67 29.01
CA GLY A 379 3.49 13.03 30.40
C GLY A 379 2.27 13.40 31.22
N GLU A 380 1.03 13.09 30.77
CA GLU A 380 -0.22 13.37 31.51
C GLU A 380 -0.22 12.80 32.94
N ARG A 381 0.59 11.76 33.19
CA ARG A 381 0.76 11.11 34.49
C ARG A 381 2.17 11.26 35.07
N GLY A 382 2.98 12.15 34.51
CA GLY A 382 4.34 12.46 34.93
C GLY A 382 5.40 11.51 34.36
N ALA A 383 6.67 11.90 34.51
CA ALA A 383 7.82 11.29 33.82
C ALA A 383 8.03 9.79 34.05
N ARG A 384 7.55 9.23 35.18
CA ARG A 384 7.63 7.77 35.41
C ARG A 384 6.69 7.02 34.48
N TRP A 385 5.48 7.54 34.29
CA TRP A 385 4.50 6.95 33.39
C TRP A 385 4.86 7.20 31.93
N ALA A 386 5.45 8.35 31.60
CA ALA A 386 5.97 8.60 30.24
C ALA A 386 7.00 7.56 29.80
N ARG A 387 7.98 7.24 30.66
CA ARG A 387 8.97 6.19 30.37
C ARG A 387 8.35 4.79 30.29
N PHE A 388 7.28 4.54 31.06
CA PHE A 388 6.56 3.27 30.98
C PHE A 388 5.76 3.17 29.69
N GLY A 389 5.06 4.24 29.29
CA GLY A 389 4.35 4.34 28.02
C GLY A 389 5.31 4.09 26.86
N GLU A 390 6.43 4.81 26.79
CA GLU A 390 7.38 4.64 25.69
C GLU A 390 7.94 3.21 25.61
N LYS A 391 8.16 2.56 26.75
CA LYS A 391 8.54 1.14 26.78
C LYS A 391 7.41 0.23 26.30
N LEU A 392 6.16 0.54 26.63
CA LEU A 392 4.99 -0.21 26.21
C LEU A 392 4.75 -0.05 24.70
N ARG A 393 4.82 1.19 24.19
CA ARG A 393 4.66 1.54 22.78
C ARG A 393 5.50 0.66 21.87
N ARG A 394 6.81 0.64 22.13
CA ARG A 394 7.81 -0.13 21.37
C ARG A 394 7.77 -1.64 21.57
N ALA A 395 6.99 -2.12 22.53
CA ALA A 395 6.90 -3.55 22.85
C ALA A 395 5.60 -4.18 22.37
N ALA A 396 4.67 -3.37 21.88
CA ALA A 396 3.32 -3.77 21.50
C ALA A 396 2.83 -3.02 20.25
N ASP A 397 3.75 -2.38 19.53
CA ASP A 397 3.54 -1.73 18.22
C ASP A 397 2.35 -0.77 18.24
N LEU A 398 2.32 0.09 19.27
CA LEU A 398 1.22 1.03 19.51
C LEU A 398 1.39 2.28 18.65
N GLU A 399 1.18 2.14 17.35
CA GLU A 399 1.55 3.16 16.37
C GLU A 399 0.54 3.41 15.25
N HIS A 400 -0.68 2.92 15.39
CA HIS A 400 -1.75 3.24 14.44
C HIS A 400 -2.29 4.66 14.65
N TRP A 401 -3.27 5.07 13.85
CA TRP A 401 -3.93 6.37 13.97
C TRP A 401 -4.43 6.69 15.39
N ALA A 402 -4.78 5.68 16.20
CA ALA A 402 -5.22 5.89 17.57
C ALA A 402 -4.09 6.33 18.52
N ALA A 403 -2.83 6.05 18.18
CA ALA A 403 -1.64 6.57 18.85
C ALA A 403 -1.26 8.01 18.42
N PHE A 404 -2.10 8.65 17.60
CA PHE A 404 -1.97 10.01 17.08
C PHE A 404 -3.32 10.74 17.15
N THR A 405 -3.83 10.95 18.36
CA THR A 405 -5.20 11.42 18.63
C THR A 405 -5.56 12.71 17.87
N ARG A 406 -4.60 13.62 17.70
CA ARG A 406 -4.81 14.86 16.91
C ARG A 406 -5.13 14.53 15.45
N SER A 407 -4.32 13.71 14.79
CA SER A 407 -4.53 13.34 13.38
C SER A 407 -5.74 12.44 13.20
N PHE A 408 -6.02 11.53 14.15
CA PHE A 408 -7.27 10.76 14.16
C PHE A 408 -8.50 11.66 14.11
N THR A 409 -8.49 12.71 14.93
CA THR A 409 -9.60 13.68 15.03
C THR A 409 -9.70 14.50 13.74
N ALA A 410 -8.58 15.02 13.25
CA ALA A 410 -8.54 15.79 12.00
C ALA A 410 -9.06 15.00 10.79
N LEU A 411 -8.71 13.71 10.68
CA LEU A 411 -9.23 12.84 9.64
C LEU A 411 -10.75 12.60 9.79
N ALA A 412 -11.23 12.40 11.02
CA ALA A 412 -12.66 12.25 11.29
C ALA A 412 -13.47 13.49 10.89
N ASP A 413 -12.93 14.68 11.19
CA ASP A 413 -13.56 15.95 10.86
C ASP A 413 -13.55 16.21 9.35
N LEU A 414 -12.43 15.91 8.67
CA LEU A 414 -12.33 16.00 7.21
C LEU A 414 -13.32 15.06 6.52
N ILE A 415 -13.44 13.81 6.99
CA ILE A 415 -14.39 12.84 6.42
C ILE A 415 -15.84 13.34 6.60
N ALA A 416 -16.18 13.90 7.76
CA ALA A 416 -17.49 14.48 7.98
C ALA A 416 -17.76 15.66 7.04
N GLU A 417 -16.79 16.55 6.85
CA GLU A 417 -16.91 17.70 5.97
C GLU A 417 -17.10 17.32 4.51
N VAL A 418 -16.24 16.44 3.97
CA VAL A 418 -16.33 15.96 2.58
C VAL A 418 -17.62 15.17 2.37
N GLY A 419 -18.03 14.39 3.37
CA GLY A 419 -19.23 13.57 3.34
C GLY A 419 -20.53 14.33 3.54
N SER A 420 -20.53 15.66 3.68
CA SER A 420 -21.73 16.47 3.98
C SER A 420 -22.10 17.41 2.84
N GLY A 421 -23.41 17.61 2.66
CA GLY A 421 -23.97 18.57 1.71
C GLY A 421 -24.40 17.95 0.37
N PRO A 422 -25.02 18.76 -0.51
CA PRO A 422 -25.67 18.27 -1.74
C PRO A 422 -24.70 17.68 -2.78
N GLN A 423 -23.40 17.99 -2.66
CA GLN A 423 -22.34 17.49 -3.55
C GLN A 423 -21.50 16.38 -2.90
N ALA A 424 -21.92 15.86 -1.74
CA ALA A 424 -21.21 14.79 -1.06
C ALA A 424 -21.14 13.51 -1.92
N PRO A 425 -20.02 12.76 -1.85
CA PRO A 425 -19.93 11.45 -2.48
C PRO A 425 -20.97 10.50 -1.85
N ALA A 426 -21.34 9.46 -2.58
CA ALA A 426 -22.19 8.41 -2.03
C ALA A 426 -21.47 7.64 -0.91
N THR A 427 -20.16 7.47 -1.03
CA THR A 427 -19.33 6.83 0.00
C THR A 427 -18.01 7.54 0.24
N VAL A 428 -17.56 7.54 1.50
CA VAL A 428 -16.15 7.78 1.88
C VAL A 428 -15.61 6.50 2.52
N LEU A 429 -14.63 5.86 1.88
CA LEU A 429 -14.10 4.56 2.31
C LEU A 429 -12.62 4.68 2.68
N VAL A 430 -12.29 4.40 3.93
CA VAL A 430 -10.89 4.29 4.38
C VAL A 430 -10.43 2.84 4.15
N LEU A 431 -9.40 2.65 3.35
CA LEU A 431 -8.82 1.34 3.02
C LEU A 431 -7.50 1.19 3.76
N SER A 432 -7.29 0.10 4.50
CA SER A 432 -6.09 -0.06 5.33
C SER A 432 -5.56 -1.48 5.49
N GLY A 433 -4.36 -1.59 6.07
CA GLY A 433 -3.56 -2.80 6.21
C GLY A 433 -3.02 -3.09 7.62
N ASP A 434 -1.78 -3.58 7.68
CA ASP A 434 -0.91 -3.75 8.87
C ASP A 434 -1.29 -4.85 9.89
N VAL A 435 -2.54 -4.89 10.34
CA VAL A 435 -2.93 -5.66 11.55
C VAL A 435 -3.10 -7.18 11.39
N HIS A 436 -2.69 -7.77 10.27
CA HIS A 436 -2.73 -9.18 9.87
C HIS A 436 -4.10 -9.89 10.05
N HIS A 437 -5.19 -9.14 9.98
CA HIS A 437 -6.54 -9.65 9.87
C HIS A 437 -7.41 -8.70 9.03
N ALA A 438 -8.64 -9.13 8.70
CA ALA A 438 -9.56 -8.30 7.93
C ALA A 438 -10.83 -8.00 8.74
N TYR A 439 -11.38 -6.80 8.56
CA TYR A 439 -12.65 -6.39 9.16
C TYR A 439 -13.23 -5.18 8.43
N ALA A 440 -14.52 -4.92 8.69
CA ALA A 440 -15.18 -3.69 8.30
C ALA A 440 -15.70 -2.98 9.56
N ALA A 441 -15.49 -1.68 9.64
CA ALA A 441 -15.95 -0.84 10.72
C ALA A 441 -16.72 0.37 10.19
N GLU A 442 -17.81 0.72 10.87
CA GLU A 442 -18.66 1.84 10.48
C GLU A 442 -18.67 2.87 11.62
N PRO A 443 -18.12 4.08 11.38
CA PRO A 443 -18.18 5.17 12.33
C PRO A 443 -19.55 5.84 12.37
N THR A 444 -19.80 6.55 13.46
CA THR A 444 -21.01 7.31 13.72
C THR A 444 -20.60 8.58 14.45
N TRP A 445 -20.84 9.71 13.81
CA TRP A 445 -20.72 11.04 14.37
C TRP A 445 -21.97 11.40 15.20
N PRO A 446 -21.87 12.37 16.11
CA PRO A 446 -23.02 13.07 16.67
C PRO A 446 -23.96 13.60 15.57
N GLU A 447 -25.26 13.70 15.88
CA GLU A 447 -26.28 14.06 14.88
C GLU A 447 -25.97 15.37 14.13
N ALA A 448 -25.43 16.37 14.83
CA ALA A 448 -25.13 17.68 14.26
C ALA A 448 -23.96 17.69 13.24
N SER A 449 -23.15 16.63 13.21
CA SER A 449 -21.97 16.51 12.36
C SER A 449 -21.97 15.19 11.59
N ARG A 450 -23.14 14.56 11.42
CA ARG A 450 -23.27 13.31 10.69
C ARG A 450 -23.16 13.58 9.18
N PRO A 451 -22.24 12.93 8.45
CA PRO A 451 -22.18 13.05 7.00
C PRO A 451 -23.40 12.41 6.31
N ASP A 452 -23.75 12.96 5.15
CA ASP A 452 -24.74 12.40 4.22
C ASP A 452 -24.17 11.15 3.51
N ALA A 453 -22.86 11.15 3.24
CA ALA A 453 -22.14 10.04 2.65
C ALA A 453 -22.10 8.83 3.59
N ARG A 454 -22.15 7.63 3.01
CA ARG A 454 -21.87 6.40 3.75
C ARG A 454 -20.37 6.32 4.04
N VAL A 455 -19.99 6.25 5.32
CA VAL A 455 -18.58 6.09 5.71
C VAL A 455 -18.29 4.69 6.24
N LEU A 456 -17.22 4.06 5.75
CA LEU A 456 -16.67 2.84 6.34
C LEU A 456 -15.14 2.85 6.35
N GLN A 457 -14.54 2.13 7.29
CA GLN A 457 -13.20 1.59 7.14
C GLN A 457 -13.26 0.12 6.72
N LEU A 458 -12.45 -0.24 5.74
CA LEU A 458 -12.26 -1.57 5.21
C LEU A 458 -10.78 -1.95 5.38
N THR A 459 -10.49 -2.84 6.32
CA THR A 459 -9.12 -3.29 6.60
C THR A 459 -8.93 -4.68 6.04
N CYS A 460 -7.89 -4.89 5.23
CA CYS A 460 -7.53 -6.17 4.64
C CYS A 460 -6.02 -6.37 4.70
N SER A 461 -5.55 -7.01 5.78
CA SER A 461 -4.12 -7.02 6.07
C SER A 461 -3.33 -8.29 5.69
N PRO A 462 -3.82 -9.55 5.76
CA PRO A 462 -2.99 -10.65 5.29
C PRO A 462 -3.30 -10.96 3.82
N VAL A 463 -2.53 -10.43 2.87
CA VAL A 463 -2.47 -10.99 1.50
C VAL A 463 -1.70 -12.30 1.53
N HIS A 464 -0.59 -12.34 2.28
CA HIS A 464 0.19 -13.54 2.52
C HIS A 464 0.95 -13.43 3.84
N ASN A 465 0.27 -13.69 4.97
CA ASN A 465 0.88 -13.66 6.30
C ASN A 465 0.05 -14.48 7.32
N ALA A 466 0.67 -14.91 8.42
CA ALA A 466 0.02 -15.69 9.47
C ALA A 466 0.21 -15.11 10.86
N ILE A 467 -0.90 -14.95 11.59
CA ILE A 467 -0.85 -14.61 13.02
C ILE A 467 -1.05 -15.82 13.95
N PRO A 468 -0.31 -15.85 15.08
CA PRO A 468 -0.52 -16.82 16.15
C PRO A 468 -1.94 -16.82 16.73
N LEU A 469 -2.37 -17.96 17.27
CA LEU A 469 -3.72 -18.16 17.81
C LEU A 469 -4.07 -17.22 18.99
N TYR A 470 -3.09 -16.88 19.83
CA TYR A 470 -3.33 -15.99 20.97
C TYR A 470 -3.64 -14.56 20.52
N ILE A 471 -2.98 -14.08 19.46
CA ILE A 471 -3.26 -12.76 18.85
C ILE A 471 -4.69 -12.74 18.30
N LYS A 472 -5.14 -13.81 17.63
CA LYS A 472 -6.54 -13.94 17.16
C LYS A 472 -7.56 -13.83 18.30
N ALA A 473 -7.25 -14.42 19.47
CA ALA A 473 -8.09 -14.29 20.65
C ALA A 473 -8.09 -12.86 21.21
N GLY A 474 -6.92 -12.20 21.22
CA GLY A 474 -6.77 -10.79 21.59
C GLY A 474 -7.63 -9.86 20.74
N PHE A 475 -7.59 -9.99 19.41
CA PHE A 475 -8.43 -9.17 18.52
C PHE A 475 -9.93 -9.39 18.74
N ARG A 476 -10.36 -10.64 18.94
CA ARG A 476 -11.76 -10.94 19.27
C ARG A 476 -12.19 -10.30 20.59
N LEU A 477 -11.32 -10.35 21.61
CA LEU A 477 -11.55 -9.66 22.88
C LEU A 477 -11.62 -8.14 22.69
N GLY A 478 -10.76 -7.57 21.85
CA GLY A 478 -10.70 -6.12 21.61
C GLY A 478 -11.99 -5.53 21.04
N TRP A 479 -12.72 -6.33 20.25
CA TRP A 479 -14.04 -5.96 19.72
C TRP A 479 -15.22 -6.24 20.68
N SER A 480 -14.98 -6.93 21.79
CA SER A 480 -16.05 -7.33 22.71
C SER A 480 -16.52 -6.18 23.61
N GLY A 481 -17.69 -6.33 24.23
CA GLY A 481 -18.16 -5.38 25.25
C GLY A 481 -17.23 -5.27 26.46
N LEU A 482 -16.56 -6.37 26.84
CA LEU A 482 -15.56 -6.38 27.90
C LEU A 482 -14.30 -5.59 27.51
N GLY A 483 -13.78 -5.83 26.31
CA GLY A 483 -12.65 -5.08 25.75
C GLY A 483 -12.93 -3.57 25.73
N ARG A 484 -14.12 -3.18 25.25
CA ARG A 484 -14.58 -1.78 25.28
C ARG A 484 -14.73 -1.20 26.70
N ALA A 485 -15.04 -2.01 27.70
CA ALA A 485 -15.12 -1.54 29.08
C ALA A 485 -13.72 -1.33 29.69
N LEU A 486 -12.78 -2.22 29.36
CA LEU A 486 -11.39 -2.13 29.79
C LEU A 486 -10.68 -0.93 29.12
N GLY A 487 -10.82 -0.78 27.81
CA GLY A 487 -10.30 0.38 27.06
C GLY A 487 -10.76 1.69 27.67
N ARG A 488 -12.06 1.84 27.94
CA ARG A 488 -12.60 3.04 28.60
C ARG A 488 -12.02 3.32 29.99
N ARG A 489 -11.50 2.32 30.71
CA ARG A 489 -10.77 2.55 31.96
C ARG A 489 -9.37 3.08 31.70
N LEU A 490 -8.67 2.56 30.69
CA LEU A 490 -7.36 3.05 30.25
C LEU A 490 -7.48 4.50 29.77
N ALA A 491 -8.41 4.81 28.86
CA ALA A 491 -8.64 6.17 28.38
C ALA A 491 -8.93 7.16 29.52
N ARG A 492 -9.77 6.79 30.50
CA ARG A 492 -10.02 7.62 31.70
C ARG A 492 -8.76 7.79 32.55
N HIS A 493 -7.96 6.73 32.68
CA HIS A 493 -6.66 6.84 33.34
C HIS A 493 -5.73 7.77 32.55
N GLY A 494 -5.70 7.75 31.22
CA GLY A 494 -4.88 8.68 30.43
C GLY A 494 -5.43 10.11 30.40
N ARG A 495 -6.66 10.35 30.89
CA ARG A 495 -7.42 11.61 30.65
C ARG A 495 -7.62 11.88 29.16
N VAL A 496 -7.65 10.82 28.36
CA VAL A 496 -7.82 10.89 26.91
C VAL A 496 -9.19 11.51 26.60
N PRO A 497 -9.27 12.54 25.74
CA PRO A 497 -10.53 13.07 25.23
C PRO A 497 -11.37 11.98 24.57
N ARG A 498 -12.69 12.18 24.53
CA ARG A 498 -13.53 11.26 23.75
C ARG A 498 -13.28 11.50 22.25
N PRO A 499 -13.11 10.44 21.44
CA PRO A 499 -13.01 10.60 20.00
C PRO A 499 -14.27 11.29 19.42
N PRO A 500 -14.14 12.03 18.30
CA PRO A 500 -15.28 12.70 17.64
C PRO A 500 -16.31 11.70 17.08
N VAL A 501 -15.92 10.43 16.93
CA VAL A 501 -16.76 9.34 16.44
C VAL A 501 -16.81 8.18 17.40
N THR A 502 -17.90 7.44 17.36
CA THR A 502 -17.92 6.05 17.86
C THR A 502 -18.14 5.12 16.68
N TRP A 503 -17.66 3.88 16.73
CA TRP A 503 -17.87 2.94 15.62
C TRP A 503 -18.36 1.59 16.11
N ARG A 504 -18.86 0.79 15.18
CA ARG A 504 -19.13 -0.63 15.38
C ARG A 504 -18.43 -1.43 14.30
N ARG A 505 -18.05 -2.66 14.64
CA ARG A 505 -17.61 -3.65 13.66
C ARG A 505 -18.83 -4.17 12.90
N THR A 506 -18.89 -3.96 11.60
CA THR A 506 -19.97 -4.45 10.72
C THR A 506 -19.65 -5.80 10.10
N GLY A 507 -18.38 -6.18 10.02
CA GLY A 507 -17.93 -7.50 9.57
C GLY A 507 -16.58 -7.90 10.15
N GLY A 508 -16.31 -9.21 10.22
CA GLY A 508 -15.07 -9.78 10.75
C GLY A 508 -15.06 -9.95 12.28
N PRO A 509 -13.87 -10.04 12.92
CA PRO A 509 -12.57 -10.18 12.27
C PRO A 509 -12.50 -11.51 11.51
N TRP A 510 -12.00 -11.45 10.28
CA TRP A 510 -11.67 -12.61 9.46
C TRP A 510 -10.16 -12.84 9.49
N PHE A 511 -9.77 -14.11 9.36
CA PHE A 511 -8.37 -14.55 9.48
C PHE A 511 -8.03 -15.51 8.32
N GLY A 512 -6.73 -15.58 7.99
CA GLY A 512 -6.20 -16.28 6.82
C GLY A 512 -5.91 -15.30 5.69
N ASN A 513 -5.23 -15.75 4.63
CA ASN A 513 -4.86 -14.89 3.51
C ASN A 513 -6.10 -14.50 2.69
N MET A 514 -6.24 -13.21 2.39
CA MET A 514 -7.48 -12.61 1.89
C MET A 514 -7.20 -11.46 0.92
N LEU A 515 -8.19 -11.17 0.09
CA LEU A 515 -8.30 -9.94 -0.70
C LEU A 515 -9.71 -9.38 -0.54
N MET A 516 -9.81 -8.05 -0.49
CA MET A 516 -11.09 -7.36 -0.65
C MET A 516 -11.20 -6.79 -2.06
N THR A 517 -12.38 -6.91 -2.66
CA THR A 517 -12.72 -6.29 -3.93
C THR A 517 -13.91 -5.37 -3.74
N LEU A 518 -13.67 -4.07 -3.91
CA LEU A 518 -14.71 -3.04 -3.98
C LEU A 518 -15.16 -2.91 -5.45
N THR A 519 -16.43 -3.19 -5.70
CA THR A 519 -17.06 -2.99 -7.00
C THR A 519 -17.98 -1.78 -6.92
N VAL A 520 -17.76 -0.78 -7.77
CA VAL A 520 -18.61 0.42 -7.84
C VAL A 520 -19.28 0.56 -9.19
N ARG A 521 -20.52 1.05 -9.19
CA ARG A 521 -21.33 1.33 -10.38
C ARG A 521 -22.13 2.60 -10.14
N GLY A 522 -21.76 3.68 -10.83
CA GLY A 522 -22.30 5.01 -10.55
C GLY A 522 -22.07 5.38 -9.08
N ARG A 523 -23.16 5.54 -8.32
CA ARG A 523 -23.16 5.85 -6.88
C ARG A 523 -23.32 4.63 -5.96
N SER A 524 -23.51 3.45 -6.54
CA SER A 524 -23.64 2.19 -5.79
C SER A 524 -22.27 1.54 -5.58
N ALA A 525 -22.07 0.94 -4.42
CA ALA A 525 -20.84 0.25 -4.05
C ALA A 525 -21.14 -1.08 -3.37
N ARG A 526 -20.38 -2.12 -3.73
CA ARG A 526 -20.44 -3.46 -3.15
C ARG A 526 -19.04 -3.93 -2.77
N LEU A 527 -18.92 -4.51 -1.60
CA LEU A 527 -17.68 -5.11 -1.12
C LEU A 527 -17.80 -6.63 -1.17
N ARG A 528 -16.78 -7.28 -1.72
CA ARG A 528 -16.56 -8.72 -1.59
C ARG A 528 -15.26 -8.96 -0.83
N LEU A 529 -15.27 -9.91 0.09
CA LEU A 529 -14.05 -10.44 0.71
C LEU A 529 -13.87 -11.89 0.30
N ASP A 530 -12.74 -12.17 -0.33
CA ASP A 530 -12.32 -13.49 -0.74
C ASP A 530 -11.17 -13.96 0.17
N ARG A 531 -11.20 -15.24 0.56
CA ARG A 531 -10.14 -15.87 1.35
C ARG A 531 -9.53 -17.03 0.57
N THR A 532 -8.21 -17.18 0.63
CA THR A 532 -7.56 -18.34 0.02
C THR A 532 -7.92 -19.61 0.76
N ARG A 533 -8.10 -20.68 -0.02
CA ARG A 533 -8.34 -22.03 0.48
C ARG A 533 -7.54 -23.02 -0.34
N GLY A 534 -6.62 -23.71 0.32
CA GLY A 534 -5.89 -24.82 -0.30
C GLY A 534 -6.84 -25.95 -0.69
N GLU A 535 -6.60 -26.51 -1.87
CA GLU A 535 -7.33 -27.66 -2.42
C GLU A 535 -6.54 -28.96 -2.23
N LYS A 536 -7.25 -30.09 -2.19
CA LYS A 536 -6.63 -31.41 -2.15
C LYS A 536 -5.97 -31.69 -3.50
N GLY A 537 -4.66 -31.44 -3.61
CA GLY A 537 -3.91 -31.60 -4.86
C GLY A 537 -2.81 -30.56 -5.09
N GLY A 538 -2.67 -29.57 -4.20
CA GLY A 538 -1.56 -28.60 -4.24
C GLY A 538 -1.91 -27.23 -4.85
N GLY A 539 -3.15 -27.03 -5.33
CA GLY A 539 -3.66 -25.73 -5.77
C GLY A 539 -4.37 -24.95 -4.67
N ALA A 540 -4.71 -23.68 -4.93
CA ALA A 540 -5.54 -22.85 -4.06
C ALA A 540 -6.65 -22.17 -4.86
N ARG A 541 -7.73 -21.79 -4.17
CA ARG A 541 -8.81 -20.97 -4.75
C ARG A 541 -9.25 -19.86 -3.82
N LEU A 542 -9.79 -18.79 -4.40
CA LEU A 542 -10.47 -17.73 -3.68
C LEU A 542 -11.90 -18.17 -3.35
N GLU A 543 -12.22 -18.28 -2.06
CA GLU A 543 -13.57 -18.54 -1.55
C GLU A 543 -14.16 -17.25 -0.99
N THR A 544 -15.29 -16.80 -1.53
CA THR A 544 -16.01 -15.63 -1.01
C THR A 544 -16.54 -15.90 0.39
N VAL A 545 -16.08 -15.13 1.37
CA VAL A 545 -16.47 -15.25 2.78
C VAL A 545 -17.55 -14.26 3.16
N MET A 546 -17.55 -13.09 2.51
CA MET A 546 -18.51 -12.03 2.77
C MET A 546 -18.77 -11.24 1.51
N GLU A 547 -20.02 -10.81 1.37
CA GLU A 547 -20.41 -9.83 0.38
C GLU A 547 -21.43 -8.87 0.99
N SER A 548 -21.27 -7.56 0.74
CA SER A 548 -22.11 -6.52 1.33
C SER A 548 -22.33 -5.40 0.34
N GLU A 549 -23.57 -4.95 0.22
CA GLU A 549 -23.89 -3.66 -0.39
C GLU A 549 -23.51 -2.55 0.60
N LEU A 550 -22.80 -1.54 0.12
CA LEU A 550 -22.34 -0.39 0.90
C LEU A 550 -23.19 0.86 0.63
N SER A 551 -23.57 1.07 -0.63
CA SER A 551 -24.49 2.12 -1.06
C SER A 551 -25.40 1.61 -2.18
N ALA A 552 -26.62 2.15 -2.23
CA ALA A 552 -27.67 1.79 -3.18
C ALA A 552 -27.57 2.58 -4.49
#